data_AF-A0A6B3EUS3-F1
#
_entry.id   AF-A0A6B3EUS3-F1
#
_cell.length_a   1.000
_cell.length_b   1.000
_cell.length_c   1.000
_cell.angle_alpha   90.00
_cell.angle_beta   90.00
_cell.angle_gamma   90.00
#
_symmetry.space_group_name_H-M   'P 1'
#
loop_
_entity.id
_entity.type
_entity.pdbx_description
1 polymer ?
#
loop_
_entity_poly.entity_id
_entity_poly.type
_entity_poly.pdbx_seq_one_letter_code
_entity_poly.pdbx_strand_id
1 'polypeptide(L)'
;MKELVTFKVPAIQEFDGQPKVLKAGLPVRDHVLTLLYWCGVRGVDYPELLAWVPRPMKTNLRRTLRVLEGEAHVHQTGHRVFITFAGQKYVESNNLLAPL
;
A
#
# COMPACT_ATOMS: atom_id res chain seq x y z
N MET A 1 -20.27 -34.29 5.26
CA MET A 1 -18.90 -33.84 4.94
C MET A 1 -18.65 -32.55 5.71
N LYS A 2 -17.55 -32.46 6.47
CA LYS A 2 -17.11 -31.20 7.07
C LYS A 2 -16.46 -30.38 5.96
N GLU A 3 -17.11 -29.31 5.55
CA GLU A 3 -16.52 -28.31 4.66
C GLU A 3 -15.42 -27.59 5.45
N LEU A 4 -14.16 -27.81 5.06
CA LEU A 4 -13.04 -27.05 5.62
C LEU A 4 -13.13 -25.64 5.04
N VAL A 5 -13.70 -24.72 5.80
CA VAL A 5 -13.66 -23.28 5.50
C VAL A 5 -12.19 -22.88 5.50
N THR A 6 -11.62 -22.72 4.31
CA THR A 6 -10.26 -22.21 4.17
C THR A 6 -10.36 -20.69 4.30
N PHE A 7 -10.12 -20.18 5.52
CA PHE A 7 -10.05 -18.75 5.75
C PHE A 7 -8.82 -18.21 5.01
N LYS A 8 -9.06 -17.49 3.90
CA LYS A 8 -8.02 -16.75 3.19
C LYS A 8 -7.60 -15.56 4.03
N VAL A 9 -6.32 -15.47 4.39
CA VAL A 9 -5.79 -14.34 5.17
C VAL A 9 -5.63 -13.14 4.25
N PRO A 10 -6.22 -11.96 4.53
CA PRO A 10 -6.16 -10.83 3.62
C PRO A 10 -4.73 -10.29 3.49
N ALA A 11 -4.40 -9.65 2.37
CA ALA A 11 -3.07 -9.03 2.19
C ALA A 11 -2.85 -7.81 3.09
N ILE A 12 -3.94 -7.19 3.56
CA ILE A 12 -3.95 -6.03 4.46
C ILE A 12 -4.96 -6.28 5.57
N GLN A 13 -4.59 -5.94 6.80
CA GLN A 13 -5.49 -5.94 7.95
C GLN A 13 -5.38 -4.59 8.68
N GLU A 14 -6.50 -4.05 9.16
CA GLU A 14 -6.52 -2.85 9.98
C GLU A 14 -6.37 -3.20 11.47
N PHE A 15 -5.55 -2.43 12.18
CA PHE A 15 -5.39 -2.48 13.63
C PHE A 15 -5.52 -1.05 14.16
N ASP A 16 -6.56 -0.75 14.95
CA ASP A 16 -6.81 0.58 15.52
C ASP A 16 -6.73 1.72 14.48
N GLY A 17 -7.35 1.54 13.31
CA GLY A 17 -7.32 2.51 12.21
C GLY A 17 -6.02 2.53 11.39
N GLN A 18 -5.02 1.72 11.76
CA GLN A 18 -3.76 1.59 11.03
C GLN A 18 -3.77 0.35 10.11
N PRO A 19 -3.67 0.52 8.79
CA PRO A 19 -3.50 -0.61 7.88
C PRO A 19 -2.11 -1.24 8.04
N LYS A 20 -2.09 -2.57 8.08
CA LYS A 20 -0.89 -3.40 8.12
C LYS A 20 -0.88 -4.33 6.92
N VAL A 21 0.12 -4.16 6.06
CA VAL A 21 0.40 -5.14 4.99
C VAL A 21 0.97 -6.41 5.63
N LEU A 22 0.33 -7.55 5.34
CA LEU A 22 0.70 -8.85 5.91
C LEU A 22 1.72 -9.61 5.04
N LYS A 23 1.87 -9.25 3.77
CA LYS A 23 2.92 -9.79 2.89
C LYS A 23 4.31 -9.29 3.33
N ALA A 24 5.09 -10.20 3.89
CA ALA A 24 6.48 -9.95 4.25
C ALA A 24 7.37 -9.82 2.99
N GLY A 25 8.47 -9.08 3.11
CA GLY A 25 9.50 -9.00 2.06
C GLY A 25 9.15 -8.14 0.84
N LEU A 26 8.00 -7.47 0.81
CA LEU A 26 7.67 -6.56 -0.29
C LEU A 26 8.71 -5.43 -0.39
N PRO A 27 9.16 -5.09 -1.61
CA PRO A 27 9.91 -3.85 -1.85
C PRO A 27 9.13 -2.63 -1.37
N VAL A 28 9.85 -1.54 -1.04
CA VAL A 28 9.24 -0.30 -0.52
C VAL A 28 8.16 0.24 -1.47
N ARG A 29 8.39 0.17 -2.78
CA ARG A 29 7.43 0.51 -3.83
C ARG A 29 6.11 -0.23 -3.66
N ASP A 30 6.17 -1.55 -3.64
CA ASP A 30 4.98 -2.42 -3.62
C ASP A 30 4.24 -2.29 -2.30
N HIS A 31 4.99 -2.16 -1.20
CA HIS A 31 4.42 -1.91 0.11
C HIS A 31 3.63 -0.59 0.16
N VAL A 32 4.22 0.50 -0.34
CA VAL A 32 3.57 1.82 -0.38
C VAL A 32 2.35 1.81 -1.30
N LEU A 33 2.45 1.23 -2.50
CA LEU A 33 1.31 1.14 -3.41
C LEU A 33 0.18 0.28 -2.84
N THR A 34 0.49 -0.77 -2.08
CA THR A 34 -0.50 -1.59 -1.39
C THR A 34 -1.26 -0.78 -0.33
N LEU A 35 -0.55 0.03 0.48
CA LEU A 35 -1.17 0.93 1.46
C LEU A 35 -2.03 2.01 0.77
N LEU A 36 -1.53 2.63 -0.29
CA LEU A 36 -2.27 3.66 -1.01
C LEU A 36 -3.50 3.10 -1.73
N TYR A 37 -3.44 1.87 -2.23
CA TYR A 37 -4.59 1.17 -2.79
C TYR A 37 -5.69 1.00 -1.74
N TRP A 38 -5.33 0.61 -0.52
CA TRP A 38 -6.28 0.47 0.59
C TRP A 38 -6.95 1.80 0.97
N CYS A 39 -6.21 2.91 0.89
CA CYS A 39 -6.77 4.26 1.11
C CYS A 39 -7.78 4.66 0.02
N GLY A 40 -7.63 4.10 -1.18
CA GLY A 40 -8.43 4.42 -2.35
C GLY A 40 -8.27 5.88 -2.78
N VAL A 41 -9.33 6.43 -3.38
CA VAL A 41 -9.35 7.79 -3.93
C VAL A 41 -9.23 8.90 -2.88
N ARG A 42 -9.41 8.59 -1.60
CA ARG A 42 -9.28 9.57 -0.51
C ARG A 42 -7.83 10.00 -0.30
N GLY A 43 -6.88 9.14 -0.68
CA GLY A 43 -5.47 9.33 -0.38
C GLY A 43 -5.17 9.26 1.11
N VAL A 44 -3.96 9.67 1.47
CA VAL A 44 -3.45 9.68 2.84
C VAL A 44 -2.49 10.86 3.02
N ASP A 45 -2.42 11.42 4.22
CA ASP A 45 -1.41 12.42 4.54
C ASP A 45 -0.03 11.77 4.69
N TYR A 46 1.03 12.45 4.24
CA TYR A 46 2.39 11.93 4.29
C TYR A 46 2.84 11.50 5.71
N PRO A 47 2.57 12.27 6.79
CA PRO A 47 2.93 11.84 8.15
C PRO A 47 2.24 10.54 8.57
N GLU A 48 1.00 10.33 8.14
CA GLU A 48 0.22 9.13 8.43
C GLU A 48 0.76 7.94 7.64
N LEU A 49 1.00 8.10 6.34
CA LEU A 49 1.68 7.07 5.52
C LEU A 49 3.05 6.70 6.10
N LEU A 50 3.82 7.69 6.58
CA LEU A 50 5.12 7.48 7.24
C LEU A 50 4.99 6.71 8.57
N ALA A 51 3.88 6.86 9.29
CA ALA A 51 3.60 6.09 10.49
C ALA A 51 3.31 4.63 10.17
N TRP A 52 2.66 4.36 9.04
CA TRP A 52 2.24 3.01 8.63
C TRP A 52 3.37 2.15 8.07
N VAL A 53 4.34 2.75 7.37
CA VAL A 53 5.45 1.98 6.80
C VAL A 53 6.43 1.47 7.88
N PRO A 54 7.01 0.26 7.71
CA PRO A 54 8.05 -0.27 8.60
C PRO A 54 9.25 0.67 8.74
N ARG A 55 9.91 0.66 9.92
CA ARG A 55 11.06 1.54 10.22
C ARG A 55 12.15 1.55 9.12
N PRO A 56 12.59 0.42 8.55
CA PRO A 56 13.61 0.43 7.49
C PRO A 56 13.16 1.12 6.19
N MET A 57 11.86 1.23 5.96
CA MET A 57 11.29 1.85 4.76
C MET A 57 11.12 3.36 4.90
N LYS A 58 11.05 3.88 6.14
CA LYS A 58 10.82 5.31 6.41
C LYS A 58 11.86 6.22 5.74
N THR A 59 13.13 5.82 5.76
CA THR A 59 14.24 6.58 5.16
C THR A 59 14.11 6.70 3.64
N ASN A 60 13.47 5.74 2.98
CA ASN A 60 13.30 5.69 1.53
C ASN A 60 11.95 6.21 1.05
N LEU A 61 11.02 6.52 1.95
CA LEU A 61 9.63 6.85 1.58
C LEU A 61 9.55 8.05 0.65
N ARG A 62 10.18 9.19 0.99
CA ARG A 62 10.17 10.40 0.14
C ARG A 62 10.73 10.14 -1.25
N ARG A 63 11.85 9.42 -1.33
CA ARG A 63 12.47 9.04 -2.61
C ARG A 63 11.54 8.15 -3.42
N THR A 64 10.91 7.17 -2.77
CA THR A 64 9.98 6.24 -3.41
C THR A 64 8.77 6.99 -3.97
N LEU A 65 8.16 7.90 -3.20
CA LEU A 65 7.04 8.71 -3.67
C LEU A 65 7.41 9.60 -4.86
N ARG A 66 8.61 10.20 -4.88
CA ARG A 66 9.09 10.97 -6.04
C ARG A 66 9.23 10.10 -7.30
N VAL A 67 9.72 8.86 -7.16
CA VAL A 67 9.82 7.93 -8.29
C VAL A 67 8.42 7.53 -8.78
N LEU A 68 7.53 7.17 -7.86
CA LEU A 68 6.15 6.80 -8.18
C LEU A 68 5.37 7.94 -8.85
N GLU A 69 5.61 9.19 -8.46
CA GLU A 69 5.03 10.38 -9.11
C GLU A 69 5.50 10.48 -10.56
N GLY A 70 6.81 10.33 -10.79
CA GLY A 70 7.40 10.37 -12.13
C GLY A 70 6.92 9.23 -13.04
N GLU A 71 6.57 8.08 -12.44
CA GLU A 71 5.96 6.94 -13.13
C GLU A 71 4.43 7.04 -13.24
N ALA A 72 3.82 8.14 -12.78
CA ALA A 72 2.38 8.37 -12.73
C ALA A 72 1.57 7.33 -11.93
N HIS A 73 2.21 6.58 -11.01
CA HIS A 73 1.52 5.64 -10.12
C HIS A 73 0.86 6.32 -8.92
N VAL A 74 1.37 7.48 -8.51
CA VAL A 74 0.81 8.30 -7.44
C VAL A 74 0.70 9.74 -7.89
N HIS A 75 -0.13 10.51 -7.19
CA HIS A 75 -0.18 11.95 -7.28
C HIS A 75 0.01 12.57 -5.90
N GLN A 76 0.89 13.57 -5.80
CA GLN A 76 1.15 14.32 -4.58
C GLN A 76 0.60 15.74 -4.71
N THR A 77 -0.22 16.15 -3.75
CA THR A 77 -0.67 17.54 -3.63
C THR A 77 -0.60 18.00 -2.18
N GLY A 78 0.21 19.03 -1.93
CA GLY A 78 0.55 19.48 -0.58
C GLY A 78 1.14 18.35 0.27
N HIS A 79 0.41 17.94 1.31
CA HIS A 79 0.81 16.85 2.18
C HIS A 79 0.12 15.52 1.87
N ARG A 80 -0.78 15.48 0.88
CA ARG A 80 -1.53 14.27 0.53
C ARG A 80 -0.88 13.50 -0.60
N VAL A 81 -1.00 12.19 -0.50
CA VAL A 81 -0.58 11.21 -1.49
C VAL A 81 -1.80 10.40 -1.93
N PHE A 82 -2.03 10.34 -3.24
CA PHE A 82 -3.14 9.61 -3.86
C PHE A 82 -2.58 8.52 -4.77
N ILE A 83 -3.27 7.37 -4.84
CA ILE A 83 -3.00 6.39 -5.89
C ILE A 83 -3.75 6.79 -7.16
N THR A 84 -3.07 6.74 -8.31
CA THR A 84 -3.71 6.96 -9.61
C THR A 84 -4.33 5.66 -10.13
N PHE A 85 -5.08 5.72 -11.23
CA PHE A 85 -5.54 4.51 -11.93
C PHE A 85 -4.37 3.64 -12.42
N ALA A 86 -3.25 4.25 -12.83
CA ALA A 86 -2.06 3.48 -13.23
C ALA A 86 -1.45 2.75 -12.02
N GLY A 87 -1.40 3.40 -10.85
CA GLY A 87 -0.96 2.76 -9.61
C GLY A 87 -1.88 1.62 -9.17
N GLN A 88 -3.20 1.80 -9.28
CA GLN A 88 -4.18 0.74 -8.98
C GLN A 88 -3.97 -0.46 -9.89
N LYS A 89 -3.88 -0.23 -11.20
CA LYS A 89 -3.61 -1.29 -12.18
C LYS A 89 -2.30 -2.02 -11.90
N TYR A 90 -1.26 -1.32 -11.45
CA TYR A 90 -0.01 -1.95 -11.03
C TYR A 90 -0.21 -2.92 -9.86
N VAL A 91 -0.92 -2.49 -8.81
CA VAL A 91 -1.22 -3.31 -7.63
C VAL A 91 -1.98 -4.58 -8.02
N GLU A 92 -2.99 -4.43 -8.87
CA GLU A 92 -3.81 -5.53 -9.40
C GLU A 92 -2.99 -6.49 -10.25
N SER A 93 -2.21 -5.97 -11.21
CA SER A 93 -1.44 -6.78 -12.16
C SER A 93 -0.30 -7.56 -11.51
N ASN A 94 0.24 -7.05 -10.41
CA ASN A 94 1.30 -7.72 -9.63
C ASN A 94 0.74 -8.59 -8.49
N ASN A 95 -0.59 -8.79 -8.43
CA ASN A 95 -1.25 -9.61 -7.42
C ASN A 95 -0.88 -9.22 -5.98
N LEU A 96 -0.62 -7.93 -5.73
CA LEU A 96 -0.16 -7.47 -4.41
C LEU A 96 -1.22 -7.69 -3.33
N LEU A 97 -2.50 -7.77 -3.70
CA LEU A 97 -3.62 -8.02 -2.80
C LEU A 97 -4.05 -9.49 -2.72
N ALA A 98 -3.36 -10.41 -3.40
CA ALA A 98 -3.66 -11.83 -3.28
C ALA A 98 -3.57 -12.25 -1.80
N PRO A 99 -4.56 -13.00 -1.27
CA PRO A 99 -4.54 -13.51 0.09
C PRO A 99 -3.28 -14.35 0.37
N LEU A 100 -2.83 -14.35 1.62
CA LEU A 100 -1.75 -15.22 2.11
C LEU A 100 -2.22 -16.68 2.20
#